data_AF-A0A956IFQ2-F1
#
_entry.id   AF-A0A956IFQ2-F1
#
_cell.length_a   1.000
_cell.length_b   1.000
_cell.length_c   1.000
_cell.angle_alpha   90.00
_cell.angle_beta   90.00
_cell.angle_gamma   90.00
#
_symmetry.space_group_name_H-M   'P 1'
#
loop_
_entity.id
_entity.type
_entity.pdbx_description
1 polymer ?
#
loop_
_entity_poly.entity_id
_entity_poly.type
_entity_poly.pdbx_seq_one_letter_code
_entity_poly.pdbx_strand_id
1 'polypeptide(L)'
;MKLLELSLLAYGPFSGERLDLSAPGLQVVFGPNEAGKSTSLRAITGLLYGIAERTGDNHLHGNKGLRIGGKLSHQGEVLEVVRRKGRRKTLLDPAGDPIDEARLTRMLGGVSRELFLTMFGL
;
A
#
# COMPACT_ATOMS: atom_id res chain seq x y z
N MET A 1 14.54 -0.45 -1.16
CA MET A 1 13.47 0.00 -0.23
C MET A 1 12.98 -1.19 0.58
N LYS A 2 12.47 -0.96 1.79
CA LYS A 2 11.80 -1.95 2.64
C LYS A 2 10.43 -1.40 3.07
N LEU A 3 9.39 -2.23 3.02
CA LEU A 3 8.11 -1.93 3.66
C LEU A 3 8.21 -2.34 5.13
N LEU A 4 8.04 -1.39 6.04
CA LEU A 4 8.09 -1.58 7.49
C LEU A 4 6.71 -1.83 8.09
N GLU A 5 5.66 -1.25 7.52
CA GLU A 5 4.29 -1.46 7.97
C GLU A 5 3.34 -1.34 6.78
N LEU A 6 2.33 -2.22 6.72
CA LEU A 6 1.15 -2.06 5.88
C LEU A 6 -0.06 -1.77 6.78
N SER A 7 -0.71 -0.61 6.58
CA SER A 7 -1.91 -0.20 7.30
C SER A 7 -3.14 -0.30 6.38
N LEU A 8 -3.99 -1.30 6.61
CA LEU A 8 -5.22 -1.54 5.85
C LEU A 8 -6.38 -0.74 6.46
N LEU A 9 -6.27 0.59 6.40
CA LEU A 9 -7.17 1.54 7.05
C LEU A 9 -8.63 1.37 6.62
N ALA A 10 -8.87 1.26 5.32
CA ALA A 10 -10.19 0.98 4.73
C ALA A 10 -9.98 0.37 3.34
N TYR A 11 -9.79 -0.95 3.25
CA TYR A 11 -9.49 -1.61 1.97
C TYR A 11 -9.92 -3.08 1.95
N GLY A 12 -10.70 -3.46 0.94
CA GLY A 12 -11.31 -4.78 0.85
C GLY A 12 -12.15 -5.08 2.11
N PRO A 13 -11.92 -6.22 2.79
CA PRO A 13 -12.64 -6.57 4.02
C PRO A 13 -12.09 -5.86 5.26
N PHE A 14 -10.94 -5.19 5.17
CA PHE A 14 -10.22 -4.67 6.34
C PHE A 14 -10.67 -3.26 6.73
N SER A 15 -10.73 -3.02 8.05
CA SER A 15 -11.16 -1.75 8.66
C SER A 15 -10.21 -1.32 9.78
N GLY A 16 -8.94 -1.05 9.44
CA GLY A 16 -7.94 -0.58 10.40
C GLY A 16 -6.86 -1.60 10.78
N GLU A 17 -6.78 -2.72 10.08
CA GLU A 17 -5.77 -3.74 10.35
C GLU A 17 -4.36 -3.26 10.01
N ARG A 18 -3.37 -3.72 10.77
CA ARG A 18 -1.95 -3.38 10.55
C ARG A 18 -1.10 -4.64 10.51
N LEU A 19 -0.18 -4.67 9.54
CA LEU A 19 0.86 -5.68 9.45
C LEU A 19 2.20 -5.02 9.70
N ASP A 20 2.82 -5.35 10.84
CA ASP A 20 4.21 -4.99 11.11
C ASP A 20 5.13 -5.87 10.27
N LEU A 21 5.94 -5.22 9.43
CA LEU A 21 6.90 -5.83 8.52
C LEU A 21 8.33 -5.32 8.81
N SER A 22 8.56 -4.75 9.99
CA SER A 22 9.83 -4.13 10.37
C SER A 22 10.93 -5.15 10.68
N ALA A 23 10.57 -6.38 11.04
CA ALA A 23 11.52 -7.44 11.36
C ALA A 23 12.44 -7.77 10.16
N PRO A 24 13.73 -8.10 10.41
CA PRO A 24 14.65 -8.50 9.34
C PRO A 24 14.31 -9.90 8.81
N GLY A 25 14.79 -10.21 7.60
CA GLY A 25 14.64 -11.53 7.00
C GLY A 25 13.31 -11.75 6.27
N LEU A 26 13.00 -13.03 6.02
CA LEU A 26 11.77 -13.45 5.36
C LEU A 26 10.59 -13.38 6.33
N GLN A 27 9.56 -12.64 5.95
CA GLN A 27 8.32 -12.53 6.71
C GLN A 27 7.19 -13.18 5.91
N VAL A 28 6.46 -14.10 6.55
CA VAL A 28 5.39 -14.87 5.92
C VAL A 28 4.06 -14.47 6.54
N VAL A 29 3.17 -13.90 5.72
CA VAL A 29 1.78 -13.63 6.10
C VAL A 29 0.95 -14.84 5.67
N PHE A 30 0.43 -15.59 6.65
CA PHE A 30 -0.35 -16.81 6.42
C PHE A 30 -1.73 -16.72 7.07
N GLY A 31 -2.63 -17.58 6.61
CA GLY A 31 -4.00 -17.67 7.12
C GLY A 31 -4.89 -18.49 6.19
N PRO A 32 -6.15 -18.75 6.57
CA PRO A 32 -7.11 -19.47 5.74
C PRO A 32 -7.33 -18.83 4.36
N ASN A 33 -7.97 -19.56 3.45
CA ASN A 33 -8.51 -18.95 2.24
C ASN A 33 -9.47 -17.81 2.63
N GLU A 34 -9.53 -16.78 1.79
CA GLU A 34 -10.36 -15.59 2.00
C GLU A 34 -9.98 -14.72 3.21
N ALA A 35 -8.94 -15.08 3.98
CA ALA A 35 -8.39 -14.24 5.05
C ALA A 35 -7.77 -12.90 4.58
N GLY A 36 -7.90 -12.57 3.29
CA GLY A 36 -7.46 -11.30 2.73
C GLY A 36 -5.99 -11.24 2.29
N LYS A 37 -5.25 -12.35 2.22
CA LYS A 37 -3.84 -12.38 1.75
C LYS A 37 -3.64 -11.73 0.37
N SER A 38 -4.44 -12.14 -0.62
CA SER A 38 -4.39 -11.53 -1.97
C SER A 38 -4.82 -10.06 -1.95
N THR A 39 -5.72 -9.69 -1.05
CA THR A 39 -6.13 -8.30 -0.83
C THR A 39 -4.99 -7.46 -0.26
N SER A 40 -4.21 -8.00 0.68
CA SER A 40 -3.01 -7.33 1.22
C SER A 40 -1.96 -7.10 0.13
N LEU A 41 -1.73 -8.08 -0.77
CA LEU A 41 -0.83 -7.90 -1.91
C LEU A 41 -1.32 -6.80 -2.88
N ARG A 42 -2.63 -6.76 -3.17
CA ARG A 42 -3.23 -5.68 -3.96
C ARG A 42 -3.14 -4.33 -3.25
N ALA A 43 -3.26 -4.30 -1.91
CA ALA A 43 -3.09 -3.10 -1.12
C ALA A 43 -1.64 -2.59 -1.16
N ILE A 44 -0.63 -3.46 -1.13
CA ILE A 44 0.77 -3.07 -1.33
C ILE A 44 0.94 -2.42 -2.71
N THR A 45 0.46 -3.06 -3.76
CA THR A 45 0.47 -2.47 -5.12
C THR A 45 -0.24 -1.11 -5.15
N GLY A 46 -1.41 -1.03 -4.51
CA GLY A 46 -2.22 0.18 -4.42
C GLY A 46 -1.54 1.32 -3.66
N LEU A 47 -0.84 1.01 -2.57
CA LEU A 47 -0.06 1.96 -1.79
C LEU A 47 1.09 2.55 -2.64
N LEU A 48 1.84 1.67 -3.31
CA LEU A 48 3.04 2.03 -4.06
C LEU A 48 2.73 2.79 -5.36
N TYR A 49 1.70 2.37 -6.09
CA TYR A 49 1.45 2.83 -7.46
C TYR A 49 0.06 3.47 -7.65
N GLY A 50 -0.71 3.60 -6.58
CA GLY A 50 -2.08 4.10 -6.61
C GLY A 50 -3.13 3.00 -6.74
N ILE A 51 -4.30 3.25 -6.16
CA ILE A 51 -5.44 2.33 -6.22
C ILE A 51 -6.08 2.43 -7.60
N ALA A 52 -6.14 1.29 -8.31
CA ALA A 52 -6.71 1.20 -9.65
C ALA A 52 -8.13 1.80 -9.73
N GLU A 53 -8.45 2.47 -10.85
CA GLU A 53 -9.76 3.10 -11.06
C GLU A 53 -10.91 2.10 -10.95
N ARG A 54 -10.73 0.91 -11.53
CA ARG A 54 -11.61 -0.25 -11.35
C ARG A 54 -10.96 -1.21 -10.36
N THR A 55 -11.65 -1.49 -9.26
CA THR A 55 -11.20 -2.42 -8.22
C THR A 55 -12.44 -3.04 -7.57
N GLY A 56 -12.34 -4.32 -7.19
CA GLY A 56 -13.34 -5.03 -6.39
C GLY A 56 -13.11 -4.90 -4.88
N ASP A 57 -12.02 -4.27 -4.45
CA ASP A 57 -11.68 -4.10 -3.04
C ASP A 57 -12.48 -2.97 -2.36
N ASN A 58 -13.52 -2.45 -3.03
CA ASN A 58 -14.39 -1.37 -2.56
C ASN A 58 -15.75 -1.84 -2.01
N HIS A 59 -15.96 -3.15 -1.90
CA HIS A 59 -17.25 -3.74 -1.51
C HIS A 59 -17.74 -3.27 -0.13
N LEU A 60 -16.85 -3.07 0.84
CA LEU A 60 -17.22 -2.61 2.18
C LEU A 60 -17.23 -1.08 2.32
N HIS A 61 -16.21 -0.40 1.77
CA HIS A 61 -15.93 1.02 2.05
C HIS A 61 -16.34 1.99 0.93
N GLY A 62 -16.74 1.45 -0.23
CA GLY A 62 -16.96 2.23 -1.44
C GLY A 62 -15.71 2.93 -1.98
N ASN A 63 -15.79 3.49 -3.18
CA ASN A 63 -14.62 4.09 -3.85
C ASN A 63 -14.01 5.28 -3.08
N LYS A 64 -14.84 6.15 -2.50
CA LYS A 64 -14.37 7.35 -1.78
C LYS A 64 -13.73 7.01 -0.43
N GLY A 65 -14.13 5.90 0.19
CA GLY A 65 -13.65 5.45 1.49
C GLY A 65 -12.29 4.76 1.43
N LEU A 66 -11.85 4.26 0.27
CA LEU A 66 -10.62 3.46 0.21
C LEU A 66 -9.37 4.20 0.68
N ARG A 67 -8.69 3.63 1.68
CA ARG A 67 -7.45 4.14 2.28
C ARG A 67 -6.51 2.99 2.59
N ILE A 68 -5.25 3.15 2.19
CA ILE A 68 -4.15 2.24 2.52
C ILE A 68 -3.02 3.09 3.06
N GLY A 69 -2.57 2.84 4.28
CA GLY A 69 -1.38 3.44 4.86
C GLY A 69 -0.17 2.52 4.73
N GLY A 70 1.01 3.09 4.92
CA GLY A 70 2.20 2.29 5.12
C GLY A 70 3.42 3.12 5.46
N LYS A 71 4.42 2.42 5.97
CA LYS A 71 5.72 2.99 6.36
C LYS A 71 6.81 2.33 5.55
N LEU A 72 7.56 3.11 4.80
CA LEU A 72 8.65 2.63 3.95
C LEU A 72 9.98 3.15 4.47
N SER A 73 11.04 2.39 4.25
CA SER A 73 12.41 2.87 4.48
C SER A 73 13.33 2.64 3.28
N HIS A 74 14.23 3.59 3.06
CA HIS A 74 15.28 3.48 2.07
C HIS A 74 16.46 4.37 2.46
N GLN A 75 17.67 3.79 2.56
CA GLN A 75 18.92 4.53 2.84
C GLN A 75 18.83 5.48 4.05
N GLY A 76 18.17 5.06 5.14
CA GLY A 76 18.00 5.86 6.35
C GLY A 76 16.83 6.84 6.32
N GLU A 77 16.23 7.13 5.15
CA GLU A 77 14.96 7.85 5.07
C GLU A 77 13.81 6.91 5.44
N VAL A 78 12.88 7.41 6.25
CA VAL A 78 11.60 6.77 6.55
C VAL A 78 10.48 7.67 6.03
N LEU A 79 9.57 7.08 5.27
CA LEU A 79 8.42 7.75 4.71
C LEU A 79 7.15 7.05 5.18
N GLU A 80 6.32 7.78 5.91
CA GLU A 80 4.99 7.33 6.32
C GLU A 80 3.95 8.02 5.45
N VAL A 81 3.06 7.24 4.84
CA VAL A 81 2.11 7.74 3.85
C VAL A 81 0.74 7.10 4.00
N VAL A 82 -0.27 7.82 3.52
CA VAL A 82 -1.62 7.30 3.28
C VAL A 82 -1.97 7.51 1.81
N ARG A 83 -2.33 6.41 1.15
CA ARG A 83 -2.89 6.42 -0.20
C ARG A 83 -4.41 6.41 -0.14
N ARG A 84 -5.04 7.40 -0.75
CA ARG A 84 -6.47 7.37 -1.09
C ARG A 84 -6.71 6.97 -2.55
N LYS A 85 -7.90 6.47 -2.85
CA LYS A 85 -8.33 6.32 -4.25
C LYS A 85 -8.59 7.69 -4.89
N GLY A 86 -8.08 7.89 -6.10
CA GLY A 86 -8.31 9.09 -6.90
C GLY A 86 -7.35 9.16 -8.10
N ARG A 87 -7.45 10.24 -8.88
CA ARG A 87 -6.56 10.47 -10.04
C ARG A 87 -5.44 11.48 -9.79
N ARG A 88 -5.59 12.34 -8.77
CA ARG A 88 -4.65 13.42 -8.45
C ARG A 88 -4.52 13.57 -6.94
N LYS A 89 -3.35 13.96 -6.45
CA LYS A 89 -3.08 14.22 -5.02
C LYS A 89 -3.63 13.10 -4.14
N THR A 90 -3.18 11.87 -4.43
CA THR A 90 -3.67 10.64 -3.78
C THR A 90 -2.72 10.13 -2.71
N LEU A 91 -1.43 10.47 -2.81
CA LEU A 91 -0.45 10.26 -1.76
C LEU A 91 -0.55 11.39 -0.75
N LEU A 92 -0.80 11.02 0.50
CA LEU A 92 -0.93 11.94 1.62
C LEU A 92 0.08 11.56 2.70
N ASP A 93 0.41 12.51 3.56
CA ASP A 93 1.03 12.21 4.85
C ASP A 93 -0.04 11.74 5.89
N PRO A 94 0.37 11.38 7.11
CA PRO A 94 -0.57 10.99 8.17
C PRO A 94 -1.52 12.11 8.63
N ALA A 95 -1.17 13.39 8.42
CA ALA A 95 -2.04 14.52 8.72
C ALA A 95 -3.14 14.70 7.66
N GLY A 96 -3.01 14.05 6.50
CA GLY A 96 -3.95 14.08 5.39
C GLY A 96 -3.56 15.09 4.31
N ASP A 97 -2.39 15.70 4.41
CA ASP A 97 -1.90 16.67 3.44
C ASP A 97 -1.25 15.96 2.24
N PRO A 98 -1.51 16.42 1.00
CA PRO A 98 -0.88 15.83 -0.17
C PRO A 98 0.64 15.98 -0.14
N ILE A 99 1.35 14.87 -0.37
CA ILE A 99 2.80 14.89 -0.54
C ILE A 99 3.18 14.61 -2.00
N ASP A 100 4.38 15.04 -2.37
CA ASP A 100 4.90 14.84 -3.72
C ASP A 100 5.16 13.34 -3.99
N GLU A 101 4.55 12.83 -5.06
CA GLU A 101 4.73 11.48 -5.57
C GLU A 101 6.20 11.18 -5.86
N ALA A 102 6.99 12.19 -6.23
CA ALA A 102 8.42 12.05 -6.49
C ALA A 102 9.21 11.55 -5.26
N ARG A 103 8.72 11.76 -4.03
CA ARG A 103 9.34 11.18 -2.82
C ARG A 103 9.25 9.65 -2.84
N LEU A 104 8.05 9.12 -3.09
CA LEU A 104 7.84 7.68 -3.16
C LEU A 104 8.55 7.06 -4.37
N THR A 105 8.49 7.71 -5.54
CA THR A 105 9.18 7.24 -6.75
C THR A 105 10.69 7.12 -6.55
N ARG A 106 11.32 8.06 -5.84
CA ARG A 106 12.74 7.99 -5.48
C ARG A 106 13.05 6.78 -4.60
N MET A 107 12.21 6.50 -3.59
CA MET A 107 12.38 5.31 -2.74
C MET A 107 12.23 4.01 -3.53
N LEU A 108 11.36 3.99 -4.55
CA LEU A 108 11.16 2.84 -5.43
C LEU A 108 12.33 2.60 -6.40
N GLY A 109 13.27 3.54 -6.55
CA GLY A 109 14.43 3.38 -7.43
C GLY A 109 14.09 3.16 -8.91
N GLY A 110 12.94 3.69 -9.36
CA GLY A 110 12.50 3.56 -10.75
C GLY A 110 11.83 2.22 -11.10
N VAL A 111 11.56 1.35 -10.12
CA VAL A 111 10.80 0.10 -10.36
C VAL A 111 9.36 0.44 -10.74
N SER A 112 8.98 0.13 -11.99
CA SER A 112 7.64 0.38 -12.49
C SER A 112 6.62 -0.57 -11.85
N ARG A 113 5.33 -0.18 -11.95
CA ARG A 113 4.22 -1.02 -11.51
C ARG A 113 4.21 -2.37 -12.22
N GLU A 114 4.47 -2.37 -13.53
CA GLU A 114 4.49 -3.56 -14.37
C GLU A 114 5.58 -4.51 -13.92
N LEU A 115 6.80 -4.01 -13.70
CA LEU A 115 7.90 -4.83 -13.21
C LEU A 115 7.61 -5.39 -11.81
N PHE A 116 7.07 -4.57 -10.92
CA PHE A 116 6.66 -5.01 -9.59
C PHE A 116 5.63 -6.15 -9.66
N LEU A 117 4.62 -6.02 -10.52
CA LEU A 117 3.61 -7.05 -10.72
C LEU A 117 4.17 -8.31 -11.40
N THR A 118 5.15 -8.20 -12.29
CA THR A 118 5.79 -9.39 -12.87
C THR A 118 6.61 -10.15 -11.83
N MET A 119 7.27 -9.45 -10.92
CA MET A 119 8.12 -10.07 -9.90
C MET A 119 7.34 -10.58 -8.67
N PHE A 120 6.26 -9.90 -8.30
CA PHE A 120 5.55 -10.11 -7.04
C PHE A 120 4.03 -10.26 -7.21
N GLY A 121 3.49 -10.05 -8.40
CA GLY A 121 2.08 -10.25 -8.71
C GLY A 121 1.78 -11.73 -8.95
N LEU A 122 0.63 -12.15 -8.43
CA LEU A 122 0.01 -13.45 -8.71
C LEU A 122 -0.66 -13.44 -10.08
#